data_AF-V9DXM0-F1
#
_entry.id   AF-V9DXM0-F1
#
_cell.length_a   1.000
_cell.length_b   1.000
_cell.length_c   1.000
_cell.angle_alpha   90.00
_cell.angle_beta   90.00
_cell.angle_gamma   90.00
#
_symmetry.space_group_name_H-M   'P 1'
#
loop_
_entity.id
_entity.type
_entity.pdbx_description
1 polymer ?
#
loop_
_entity_poly.entity_id
_entity_poly.type
_entity_poly.pdbx_seq_one_letter_code
_entity_poly.pdbx_strand_id
1 'polypeptide(L)'
;MTAVSICVGIEMRSNLCRHGLRCIQDHTEQYQLLNKVVLKIADVRDVPISSQPLMRDATLVFTNIFLFEEDAKLVVARELSTLPNGRIVVSTARFCHRHRSSCSEPFCLRWKRVRELMMPCSWRSAPHPAHVYFRIIK
;
A
#
# COMPACT_ATOMS: atom_id res chain seq x y z
N MET A 1 -16.72 14.23 -6.99
CA MET A 1 -15.66 13.44 -7.65
C MET A 1 -14.41 13.45 -6.80
N THR A 2 -13.73 12.32 -6.60
CA THR A 2 -12.45 12.30 -5.88
C THR A 2 -11.33 12.81 -6.79
N ALA A 3 -10.32 13.49 -6.23
CA ALA A 3 -9.15 13.96 -6.96
C ALA A 3 -8.15 12.83 -7.32
N VAL A 4 -8.55 11.56 -7.17
CA VAL A 4 -7.73 10.40 -7.50
C VAL A 4 -7.79 10.18 -9.02
N SER A 5 -6.63 10.20 -9.67
CA SER A 5 -6.50 9.94 -11.11
C SER A 5 -6.60 8.45 -11.43
N ILE A 6 -5.96 7.60 -10.62
CA ILE A 6 -5.89 6.15 -10.78
C ILE A 6 -5.71 5.45 -9.42
N CYS A 7 -6.20 4.23 -9.30
CA CYS A 7 -5.96 3.34 -8.18
C CYS A 7 -5.35 2.02 -8.71
N VAL A 8 -4.19 1.63 -8.21
CA VAL A 8 -3.51 0.40 -8.65
C VAL A 8 -3.46 -0.59 -7.50
N GLY A 9 -4.00 -1.79 -7.70
CA GLY A 9 -3.88 -2.92 -6.79
C GLY A 9 -2.91 -3.97 -7.33
N ILE A 10 -2.11 -4.57 -6.44
CA ILE A 10 -1.24 -5.70 -6.74
C ILE A 10 -1.72 -6.88 -5.89
N GLU A 11 -1.98 -8.01 -6.51
CA GLU A 11 -2.43 -9.23 -5.84
C GLU A 11 -1.77 -10.45 -6.50
N MET A 12 -1.09 -11.28 -5.71
CA MET A 12 -0.38 -12.47 -6.23
C MET A 12 -1.35 -13.59 -6.61
N ARG A 13 -2.49 -13.68 -5.91
CA ARG A 13 -3.49 -14.74 -6.09
C ARG A 13 -4.36 -14.43 -7.30
N SER A 14 -3.99 -15.02 -8.44
CA SER A 14 -4.66 -14.82 -9.72
C SER A 14 -6.18 -15.03 -9.67
N ASN A 15 -6.65 -16.02 -8.90
CA ASN A 15 -8.07 -16.26 -8.71
C ASN A 15 -8.75 -15.07 -8.02
N LEU A 16 -8.19 -14.52 -6.94
CA LEU A 16 -8.75 -13.36 -6.24
C LEU A 16 -8.75 -12.12 -7.14
N CYS A 17 -7.65 -11.88 -7.86
CA CYS A 17 -7.55 -10.75 -8.77
C CYS A 17 -8.61 -10.80 -9.87
N ARG A 18 -8.85 -11.98 -10.47
CA ARG A 18 -9.91 -12.16 -11.48
C ARG A 18 -11.31 -11.91 -10.91
N HIS A 19 -11.60 -12.43 -9.70
CA HIS A 19 -12.89 -12.17 -9.05
C HIS A 19 -13.07 -10.68 -8.73
N GLY A 20 -12.01 -10.01 -8.25
CA GLY A 20 -12.00 -8.57 -8.00
C GLY A 20 -12.26 -7.76 -9.27
N LEU A 21 -11.58 -8.07 -10.37
CA LEU A 21 -11.79 -7.42 -11.66
C LEU A 21 -13.23 -7.57 -12.15
N ARG A 22 -13.80 -8.78 -12.07
CA ARG A 22 -15.20 -9.02 -12.44
C ARG A 22 -16.15 -8.20 -11.58
N CYS A 23 -15.96 -8.21 -10.27
CA CYS A 23 -16.78 -7.41 -9.34
C CYS A 23 -16.70 -5.90 -9.66
N ILE A 24 -15.52 -5.39 -9.98
CA ILE A 24 -15.33 -3.99 -10.40
C ILE A 24 -16.11 -3.72 -11.70
N GLN A 25 -15.95 -4.57 -12.71
CA GLN A 25 -16.58 -4.43 -14.03
C GLN A 25 -18.10 -4.48 -13.94
N ASP A 26 -18.66 -5.42 -13.17
CA ASP A 26 -20.11 -5.60 -13.00
C ASP A 26 -20.78 -4.36 -12.40
N HIS A 27 -20.01 -3.44 -11.79
CA HIS A 27 -20.54 -2.25 -11.12
C HIS A 27 -20.00 -0.92 -11.68
N THR A 28 -19.26 -0.90 -12.80
CA THR A 28 -18.71 0.36 -13.36
C THR A 28 -19.78 1.34 -13.83
N GLU A 29 -20.95 0.85 -14.25
CA GLU A 29 -22.08 1.71 -14.67
C GLU A 29 -22.64 2.50 -13.48
N GLN A 30 -22.82 1.84 -12.34
CA GLN A 30 -23.33 2.46 -11.12
C GLN A 30 -22.27 3.30 -10.42
N TYR A 31 -21.00 2.85 -10.41
CA TYR A 31 -19.90 3.52 -9.73
C TYR A 31 -18.79 3.88 -10.73
N GLN A 32 -18.97 4.98 -11.45
CA GLN A 32 -18.04 5.42 -12.51
C GLN A 32 -16.57 5.57 -12.07
N LEU A 33 -16.29 5.81 -10.79
CA LEU A 33 -14.92 5.87 -10.25
C LEU A 33 -14.18 4.54 -10.34
N LEU A 34 -14.89 3.41 -10.45
CA LEU A 34 -14.30 2.08 -10.62
C LEU A 34 -13.52 1.95 -11.93
N ASN A 35 -13.84 2.77 -12.95
CA ASN A 35 -13.07 2.83 -14.20
C ASN A 35 -11.61 3.29 -14.00
N LYS A 36 -11.29 3.86 -12.82
CA LYS A 36 -9.93 4.28 -12.47
C LYS A 36 -9.12 3.19 -11.77
N VAL A 37 -9.69 2.00 -11.56
CA VAL A 37 -9.03 0.90 -10.83
C VAL A 37 -8.32 -0.02 -11.81
N VAL A 38 -7.05 -0.28 -11.55
CA VAL A 38 -6.22 -1.24 -12.28
C VAL A 38 -5.73 -2.30 -11.29
N LEU A 39 -5.98 -3.57 -11.58
CA LEU A 39 -5.45 -4.68 -10.79
C LEU A 39 -4.35 -5.41 -11.57
N LYS A 40 -3.24 -5.70 -10.90
CA LYS A 40 -2.10 -6.44 -11.44
C LYS A 40 -1.93 -7.76 -10.69
N ILE A 41 -1.79 -8.83 -11.46
CA ILE A 41 -1.44 -10.15 -10.92
C ILE A 41 0.08 -10.24 -10.84
N ALA A 42 0.63 -10.07 -9.64
CA ALA A 42 2.07 -10.14 -9.43
C ALA A 42 2.38 -10.37 -7.95
N ASP A 43 3.54 -10.98 -7.67
CA ASP A 43 4.15 -10.93 -6.36
C ASP A 43 4.73 -9.53 -6.14
N VAL A 44 4.49 -8.94 -4.96
CA VAL A 44 5.01 -7.61 -4.64
C VAL A 44 6.55 -7.55 -4.70
N ARG A 45 7.21 -8.70 -4.50
CA ARG A 45 8.67 -8.85 -4.58
C ARG A 45 9.20 -8.56 -5.98
N ASP A 46 8.39 -8.78 -7.00
CA ASP A 46 8.75 -8.64 -8.42
C ASP A 46 8.24 -7.33 -9.04
N VAL A 47 7.57 -6.48 -8.26
CA VAL A 47 6.98 -5.23 -8.75
C VAL A 47 7.85 -4.03 -8.36
N PRO A 48 8.45 -3.32 -9.33
CA PRO A 48 9.24 -2.13 -9.04
C PRO A 48 8.34 -0.90 -8.88
N ILE A 49 7.64 -0.82 -7.74
CA ILE A 49 6.65 0.22 -7.41
C ILE A 49 7.21 1.63 -7.62
N SER A 50 8.46 1.85 -7.21
CA SER A 50 9.12 3.16 -7.22
C SER A 50 9.51 3.66 -8.61
N SER A 51 9.63 2.77 -9.61
CA SER A 51 10.07 3.12 -10.96
C SER A 51 9.04 2.82 -12.05
N GLN A 52 8.01 2.00 -11.78
CA GLN A 52 7.02 1.66 -12.77
C GLN A 52 6.09 2.86 -13.10
N PRO A 53 5.88 3.22 -14.39
CA PRO A 53 5.17 4.44 -14.82
C PRO A 53 3.74 4.69 -14.29
N LEU A 54 3.05 3.68 -13.74
CA LEU A 54 1.72 3.85 -13.12
C LEU A 54 1.75 3.98 -11.60
N MET A 55 2.85 3.57 -10.96
CA MET A 55 2.96 3.45 -9.51
C MET A 55 3.97 4.41 -8.92
N ARG A 56 4.99 4.84 -9.68
CA ARG A 56 5.98 5.83 -9.25
C ARG A 56 5.33 7.14 -8.78
N ASP A 57 4.18 7.50 -9.36
CA ASP A 57 3.45 8.73 -9.04
C ASP A 57 2.40 8.55 -7.94
N ALA A 58 2.36 7.37 -7.31
CA ALA A 58 1.49 7.12 -6.16
C ALA A 58 1.81 8.12 -5.03
N THR A 59 0.79 8.84 -4.59
CA THR A 59 0.86 9.78 -3.47
C THR A 59 0.40 9.16 -2.16
N LEU A 60 -0.42 8.11 -2.25
CA LEU A 60 -0.92 7.32 -1.12
C LEU A 60 -0.72 5.85 -1.42
N VAL A 61 -0.17 5.10 -0.45
CA VAL A 61 -0.03 3.65 -0.54
C VAL A 61 -0.68 2.99 0.67
N PHE A 62 -1.55 2.01 0.42
CA PHE A 62 -2.07 1.11 1.45
C PHE A 62 -1.43 -0.26 1.29
N THR A 63 -0.96 -0.86 2.39
CA THR A 63 -0.28 -2.15 2.39
C THR A 63 -0.90 -3.06 3.45
N ASN A 64 -1.53 -4.16 3.00
CA ASN A 64 -2.09 -5.16 3.91
C ASN A 64 -1.10 -6.31 4.12
N ILE A 65 -0.08 -6.06 4.92
CA ILE A 65 1.13 -6.92 5.01
C ILE A 65 1.24 -7.69 6.33
N PHE A 66 0.18 -7.76 7.13
CA PHE A 66 0.23 -8.41 8.45
C PHE A 66 0.66 -9.89 8.40
N LEU A 67 0.35 -10.61 7.32
CA LEU A 67 0.78 -12.00 7.06
C LEU A 67 1.90 -12.11 6.04
N PHE A 68 2.50 -11.01 5.59
CA PHE A 68 3.60 -11.09 4.65
C PHE A 68 4.84 -11.68 5.33
N GLU A 69 5.59 -12.48 4.58
CA GLU A 69 6.94 -12.90 4.93
C GLU A 69 7.86 -11.68 5.07
N GLU A 70 8.92 -11.81 5.87
CA GLU A 70 9.80 -10.69 6.17
C GLU A 70 10.56 -10.18 4.94
N ASP A 71 10.92 -11.05 4.00
CA ASP A 71 11.55 -10.67 2.73
C ASP A 71 10.61 -9.77 1.88
N ALA A 72 9.34 -10.13 1.77
CA ALA A 72 8.33 -9.33 1.07
C ALA A 72 8.13 -7.96 1.75
N LYS A 73 8.08 -7.93 3.10
CA LYS A 73 8.01 -6.67 3.86
C LYS A 73 9.24 -5.78 3.60
N LEU A 74 10.43 -6.37 3.54
CA LEU A 74 11.68 -5.65 3.25
C LEU A 74 11.69 -5.07 1.83
N VAL A 75 11.22 -5.82 0.82
CA VAL A 75 11.10 -5.30 -0.55
C VAL A 75 10.14 -4.13 -0.61
N VAL A 76 8.95 -4.26 -0.01
CA VAL A 76 7.97 -3.15 0.06
C VAL A 76 8.57 -1.94 0.77
N ALA A 77 9.27 -2.14 1.89
CA ALA A 77 9.92 -1.04 2.60
C ALA A 77 10.96 -0.30 1.73
N ARG A 78 11.76 -1.04 0.95
CA ARG A 78 12.75 -0.47 0.03
C ARG A 78 12.09 0.35 -1.07
N GLU A 79 11.09 -0.21 -1.75
CA GLU A 79 10.35 0.48 -2.80
C GLU A 79 9.64 1.74 -2.28
N LEU A 80 9.06 1.68 -1.08
CA LEU A 80 8.45 2.86 -0.46
C LEU A 80 9.48 3.91 -0.05
N SER A 81 10.73 3.51 0.24
CA SER A 81 11.79 4.46 0.59
C SER A 81 12.22 5.29 -0.61
N THR A 82 12.15 4.73 -1.82
CA THR A 82 12.54 5.38 -3.09
C THR A 82 11.36 5.97 -3.86
N LEU A 83 10.12 5.79 -3.38
CA LEU A 83 8.93 6.33 -4.04
C LEU A 83 9.00 7.87 -4.12
N PRO A 84 9.02 8.45 -5.34
CA PRO A 84 9.37 9.86 -5.51
C PRO A 84 8.25 10.81 -5.07
N ASN A 85 6.99 10.40 -5.26
CA ASN A 85 5.81 11.25 -5.03
C ASN A 85 4.95 10.81 -3.83
N GLY A 86 5.35 9.74 -3.14
CA GLY A 86 4.66 9.25 -1.95
C GLY A 86 4.55 10.32 -0.87
N ARG A 87 3.35 10.46 -0.28
CA ARG A 87 3.06 11.41 0.80
C ARG A 87 2.54 10.70 2.05
N ILE A 88 1.73 9.66 1.85
CA ILE A 88 1.12 8.89 2.93
C ILE A 88 1.31 7.40 2.66
N VAL A 89 1.75 6.66 3.68
CA VAL A 89 1.71 5.20 3.70
C VAL A 89 0.83 4.75 4.85
N VAL A 90 -0.07 3.82 4.58
CA VAL A 90 -0.86 3.12 5.60
C VAL A 90 -0.52 1.64 5.51
N SER A 91 -0.16 1.04 6.64
CA SER A 91 0.26 -0.37 6.67
C SER A 91 -0.33 -1.13 7.84
N THR A 92 -0.80 -2.36 7.61
CA THR A 92 -1.33 -3.23 8.69
C THR A 92 -0.22 -3.90 9.52
N ALA A 93 1.06 -3.62 9.22
CA ALA A 93 2.18 -3.97 10.08
C ALA A 93 3.24 -2.85 10.09
N ARG A 94 4.16 -2.90 11.05
CA ARG A 94 5.28 -1.94 11.11
C ARG A 94 6.40 -2.42 10.19
N PHE A 95 6.90 -1.54 9.32
CA PHE A 95 8.11 -1.83 8.51
C PHE A 95 9.40 -1.82 9.35
N CYS A 96 9.44 -1.05 10.44
CA CYS A 96 10.56 -1.03 11.38
C CYS A 96 10.03 -1.09 12.80
N HIS A 97 10.48 -2.06 13.58
CA HIS A 97 10.08 -2.20 14.99
C HIS A 97 10.67 -1.09 15.87
N ARG A 98 11.85 -0.56 15.52
CA ARG A 98 12.57 0.50 16.24
C ARG A 98 12.39 1.87 15.60
N HIS A 99 11.27 2.12 14.92
CA HIS A 99 11.02 3.35 14.17
C HIS A 99 11.12 4.60 15.07
N ARG A 100 12.22 5.35 14.90
CA ARG A 100 12.58 6.54 15.69
C ARG A 100 13.53 7.43 14.89
N SER A 101 13.73 8.67 15.34
CA SER A 101 14.58 9.66 14.66
C SER A 101 16.04 9.23 14.47
N SER A 102 16.59 8.39 15.34
CA SER A 102 17.96 7.87 15.24
C SER A 102 18.10 6.60 14.39
N CYS A 103 17.02 6.10 13.79
CA CYS A 103 17.08 4.90 12.95
C CYS A 103 17.60 5.24 11.55
N SER A 104 18.64 4.54 11.11
CA SER A 104 19.27 4.71 9.80
C SER A 104 18.62 3.90 8.67
N GLU A 105 17.58 3.12 8.97
CA GLU A 105 16.85 2.35 7.94
C GLU A 105 16.28 3.30 6.88
N PRO A 106 16.45 3.02 5.57
CA PRO A 106 15.98 3.90 4.49
C PRO A 106 14.52 4.32 4.64
N PHE A 107 13.66 3.40 5.09
CA PHE A 107 12.25 3.69 5.33
C PHE A 107 12.07 4.73 6.44
N CYS A 108 12.79 4.61 7.56
CA CYS A 108 12.72 5.54 8.68
C CYS A 108 13.29 6.93 8.34
N LEU A 109 14.27 7.01 7.43
CA LEU A 109 14.80 8.28 6.94
C LEU A 109 13.79 9.03 6.05
N ARG A 110 12.84 8.30 5.46
CA ARG A 110 11.87 8.84 4.50
C ARG A 110 10.50 9.13 5.11
N TRP A 111 10.10 8.31 6.08
CA TRP A 111 8.75 8.25 6.61
C TRP A 111 8.75 8.48 8.11
N LYS A 112 7.81 9.30 8.60
CA LYS A 112 7.52 9.49 10.02
C LYS A 112 6.19 8.83 10.35
N ARG A 113 6.20 7.86 11.27
CA ARG A 113 4.96 7.29 11.81
C ARG A 113 4.25 8.36 12.66
N VAL A 114 2.98 8.65 12.32
CA VAL A 114 2.23 9.75 12.94
C VAL A 114 1.07 9.28 13.82
N ARG A 115 0.41 8.18 13.47
CA ARG A 115 -0.71 7.64 14.25
C ARG A 115 -0.97 6.17 13.91
N GLU A 116 -1.83 5.55 14.72
CA GLU A 116 -2.42 4.24 14.45
C GLU A 116 -3.93 4.41 14.24
N LEU A 117 -4.49 3.65 13.30
CA LEU A 117 -5.91 3.56 13.03
C LEU A 117 -6.36 2.14 13.36
N MET A 118 -7.38 2.00 14.20
CA MET A 118 -7.95 0.69 14.50
C MET A 118 -8.92 0.29 13.39
N MET A 119 -8.57 -0.73 12.60
CA MET A 119 -9.34 -1.14 11.43
C MET A 119 -10.08 -2.46 11.70
N PRO A 120 -11.35 -2.60 11.27
CA PRO A 120 -12.04 -3.88 11.33
C PRO A 120 -11.32 -4.89 10.43
N CYS A 121 -11.39 -6.17 10.78
CA CYS A 121 -10.82 -7.25 9.99
C CYS A 121 -11.71 -8.49 10.07
N SER A 122 -11.62 -9.35 9.05
CA SER A 122 -12.54 -10.49 8.88
C SER A 122 -12.23 -11.70 9.76
N TRP A 123 -11.10 -11.71 10.47
CA TRP A 123 -10.56 -12.91 11.13
C TRP A 123 -10.46 -12.80 12.66
N ARG A 124 -10.85 -11.66 13.26
CA ARG A 124 -10.96 -11.48 14.72
C ARG A 124 -12.02 -10.44 15.04
N SER A 125 -12.60 -10.54 16.24
CA SER A 125 -13.64 -9.63 16.72
C SER A 125 -13.09 -8.23 17.04
N ALA A 126 -11.90 -8.16 17.65
CA ALA A 126 -11.27 -6.90 17.98
C ALA A 126 -10.61 -6.26 16.75
N PRO A 127 -10.65 -4.93 16.57
CA PRO A 127 -9.94 -4.25 15.48
C PRO A 127 -8.43 -4.52 15.47
N HIS A 128 -7.81 -4.46 14.29
CA HIS A 128 -6.36 -4.60 14.09
C HIS A 128 -5.73 -3.24 13.76
N PRO A 129 -4.56 -2.88 14.33
CA PRO A 129 -3.93 -1.59 14.07
C PRO A 129 -3.37 -1.49 12.65
N ALA A 130 -3.66 -0.38 11.98
CA ALA A 130 -2.95 0.10 10.80
C ALA A 130 -2.11 1.32 11.17
N HIS A 131 -0.84 1.31 10.80
CA HIS A 131 0.12 2.36 11.08
C HIS A 131 0.13 3.37 9.93
N VAL A 132 -0.07 4.65 10.27
CA VAL A 132 -0.05 5.75 9.31
C VAL A 132 1.30 6.45 9.38
N TYR A 133 1.91 6.61 8.20
CA TYR A 133 3.18 7.28 8.02
C TYR A 133 3.02 8.46 7.06
N PHE A 134 3.59 9.60 7.42
CA PHE A 134 3.71 10.76 6.55
C PHE A 134 5.14 10.90 6.06
N ARG A 135 5.32 11.33 4.82
CA ARG A 135 6.63 11.65 4.28
C ARG A 135 7.28 12.77 5.08
N ILE A 136 8.55 12.61 5.40
CA ILE A 136 9.35 13.70 5.97
C ILE A 136 9.64 14.70 4.86
N ILE A 137 9.16 15.93 5.04
CA ILE A 137 9.52 17.09 4.21
C ILE A 137 10.70 17.73 4.92
N LYS A 138 11.84 17.82 4.23
CA LYS A 138 12.98 18.60 4.66
C LYS A 138 12.86 20.00 4.09
#